data_AF-A0A5S9NPI0-F1
#
_entry.id   AF-A0A5S9NPI0-F1
#
_cell.length_a   1.000
_cell.length_b   1.000
_cell.length_c   1.000
_cell.angle_alpha   90.00
_cell.angle_beta   90.00
_cell.angle_gamma   90.00
#
_symmetry.space_group_name_H-M   'P 1'
#
loop_
_entity.id
_entity.type
_entity.pdbx_description
1 polymer ?
#
loop_
_entity_poly.entity_id
_entity_poly.type
_entity_poly.pdbx_seq_one_letter_code
_entity_poly.pdbx_strand_id
1 'polypeptide(L)'
;MITLKNTLRMNAASCISFGLIFALFGNTTNQFLSATEPAPTIIIQILGAVLIVNGLHLLWASALKAPSARLVMYFSAGDFLWVLLSAVLALLGIWIDTPMGIAATLVVALIVGAMGALQLANLPERASASSY
;
A
#
# COMPACT_ATOMS: atom_id res chain seq x y z
N MET A 1 -13.24 -3.13 18.36
CA MET A 1 -11.83 -3.61 18.36
C MET A 1 -11.41 -3.86 16.92
N ILE A 2 -10.37 -3.19 16.43
CA ILE A 2 -9.82 -3.47 15.08
C ILE A 2 -9.00 -4.76 15.19
N THR A 3 -9.33 -5.78 14.39
CA THR A 3 -8.63 -7.06 14.38
C THR A 3 -7.62 -7.10 13.23
N LEU A 4 -6.56 -7.89 13.36
CA LEU A 4 -5.57 -8.10 12.29
C LEU A 4 -6.23 -8.46 10.95
N LYS A 5 -7.22 -9.38 10.96
CA LYS A 5 -7.93 -9.79 9.75
C LYS A 5 -8.67 -8.64 9.08
N ASN A 6 -9.31 -7.78 9.86
CA ASN A 6 -9.99 -6.60 9.33
C ASN A 6 -8.98 -5.60 8.77
N THR A 7 -7.85 -5.37 9.45
CA THR A 7 -6.77 -4.51 8.94
C THR A 7 -6.21 -5.02 7.61
N LEU A 8 -5.94 -6.32 7.50
CA LEU A 8 -5.46 -6.94 6.25
C LEU A 8 -6.48 -6.78 5.11
N ARG A 9 -7.78 -6.92 5.38
CA ARG A 9 -8.86 -6.74 4.39
C ARG A 9 -9.03 -5.29 3.96
N MET A 10 -8.95 -4.35 4.90
CA MET A 10 -9.01 -2.91 4.58
C MET A 10 -7.83 -2.52 3.70
N ASN A 11 -6.62 -2.95 4.05
CA ASN A 11 -5.43 -2.70 3.24
C ASN A 11 -5.57 -3.36 1.85
N ALA A 12 -6.02 -4.62 1.81
CA ALA A 12 -6.27 -5.28 0.54
C ALA A 12 -7.26 -4.52 -0.35
N ALA A 13 -8.36 -4.02 0.22
CA ALA A 13 -9.35 -3.24 -0.50
C ALA A 13 -8.73 -1.95 -1.06
N SER A 14 -7.93 -1.24 -0.26
CA SER A 14 -7.19 -0.06 -0.74
C SER A 14 -6.21 -0.40 -1.86
N CYS A 15 -5.40 -1.44 -1.70
CA CYS A 15 -4.44 -1.89 -2.71
C CYS A 15 -5.13 -2.27 -4.02
N ILE A 16 -6.20 -3.06 -3.98
CA ILE A 16 -6.94 -3.45 -5.18
C ILE A 16 -7.60 -2.23 -5.82
N SER A 17 -8.19 -1.34 -5.03
CA SER A 17 -8.90 -0.16 -5.55
C SER A 17 -7.93 0.80 -6.26
N PHE A 18 -6.84 1.20 -5.60
CA PHE A 18 -5.82 2.05 -6.22
C PHE A 18 -5.09 1.31 -7.35
N GLY A 19 -4.87 0.01 -7.20
CA GLY A 19 -4.27 -0.82 -8.23
C GLY A 19 -5.09 -0.85 -9.52
N LEU A 20 -6.41 -0.99 -9.41
CA LEU A 20 -7.34 -0.90 -10.55
C LEU A 20 -7.35 0.49 -11.16
N ILE A 21 -7.36 1.54 -10.34
CA ILE A 21 -7.28 2.92 -10.83
C ILE A 21 -6.00 3.12 -11.65
N PHE A 22 -4.83 2.71 -11.13
CA PHE A 22 -3.55 2.90 -11.79
C PHE A 22 -3.39 2.04 -13.05
N ALA A 23 -3.87 0.79 -13.02
CA ALA A 23 -3.80 -0.11 -14.16
C ALA A 23 -4.71 0.33 -15.32
N LEU A 24 -5.95 0.75 -15.02
CA LEU A 24 -6.95 1.07 -16.04
C LEU A 24 -6.93 2.54 -16.45
N PHE A 25 -6.57 3.44 -15.54
CA PHE A 25 -6.62 4.90 -15.75
C PHE A 25 -5.25 5.57 -15.57
N GLY A 26 -4.14 4.85 -15.78
CA GLY A 26 -2.79 5.35 -15.54
C GLY A 26 -2.48 6.70 -16.21
N ASN A 27 -2.99 6.95 -17.42
CA ASN A 27 -2.81 8.26 -18.08
C ASN A 27 -3.53 9.39 -17.33
N THR A 28 -4.79 9.17 -16.93
CA THR A 28 -5.57 10.12 -16.12
C THR A 28 -4.93 10.32 -14.75
N THR A 29 -4.44 9.25 -14.13
CA THR A 29 -3.70 9.33 -12.86
C THR A 29 -2.44 10.19 -13.00
N ASN A 30 -1.65 10.00 -14.06
CA ASN A 30 -0.46 10.81 -14.33
C ASN A 30 -0.78 12.29 -14.47
N GLN A 31 -1.79 12.63 -15.26
CA GLN A 31 -2.22 14.02 -15.47
C GLN A 31 -2.78 14.65 -14.19
N PHE A 32 -3.36 13.84 -13.30
CA PHE A 32 -3.78 14.30 -11.98
C PHE A 32 -2.58 14.55 -11.06
N LEU A 33 -1.57 13.69 -11.08
CA LEU A 33 -0.41 13.76 -10.17
C LEU A 33 0.62 14.82 -10.57
N SER A 34 0.89 14.99 -11.86
CA SER A 34 1.94 15.89 -12.36
C SER A 34 1.46 16.71 -13.56
N ALA A 35 1.76 18.00 -13.54
CA ALA A 35 1.48 18.95 -14.61
C ALA A 35 2.70 19.17 -15.53
N THR A 36 3.91 18.95 -15.05
CA THR A 36 5.14 19.29 -15.80
C THR A 36 5.83 18.06 -16.38
N GLU A 37 6.12 17.05 -15.55
CA GLU A 37 6.91 15.88 -15.91
C GLU A 37 6.27 14.59 -15.35
N PRO A 38 5.15 14.12 -15.94
CA PRO A 38 4.48 12.91 -15.48
C PRO A 38 5.33 11.66 -15.71
N ALA A 39 5.18 10.68 -14.83
CA ALA A 39 5.82 9.38 -15.03
C ALA A 39 5.38 8.74 -16.35
N PRO A 40 6.21 7.93 -17.02
CA PRO A 40 5.75 7.08 -18.11
C PRO A 40 4.52 6.25 -17.68
N THR A 41 3.42 6.30 -18.44
CA THR A 41 2.15 5.64 -18.09
C THR A 41 2.30 4.16 -17.80
N ILE A 42 3.22 3.47 -18.50
CA ILE A 42 3.50 2.06 -18.26
C ILE A 42 4.01 1.79 -16.84
N ILE A 43 4.76 2.71 -16.23
CA ILE A 43 5.24 2.58 -14.84
C ILE A 43 4.06 2.61 -13.88
N ILE A 44 3.12 3.55 -14.06
CA ILE A 44 1.90 3.62 -13.25
C ILE A 44 1.04 2.35 -13.42
N GLN A 45 0.91 1.85 -14.65
CA GLN A 45 0.14 0.63 -14.90
C GLN A 45 0.77 -0.61 -14.28
N ILE A 46 2.10 -0.75 -14.36
CA ILE A 46 2.85 -1.82 -13.69
C ILE A 46 2.68 -1.69 -12.18
N LEU A 47 2.79 -0.48 -11.62
CA LEU A 47 2.55 -0.23 -10.20
C LEU A 47 1.13 -0.65 -9.80
N GLY A 48 0.14 -0.36 -10.64
CA GLY A 48 -1.24 -0.80 -10.47
C GLY A 48 -1.37 -2.32 -10.42
N ALA A 49 -0.74 -3.04 -11.35
CA ALA A 49 -0.72 -4.50 -11.36
C ALA A 49 -0.05 -5.08 -10.10
N VAL A 50 1.07 -4.50 -9.65
CA VAL A 50 1.75 -4.89 -8.40
C VAL A 50 0.84 -4.69 -7.20
N LEU A 51 0.13 -3.56 -7.12
CA LEU A 51 -0.83 -3.30 -6.04
C LEU A 51 -2.00 -4.29 -6.04
N ILE A 52 -2.53 -4.66 -7.21
CA ILE A 52 -3.58 -5.68 -7.31
C ILE A 52 -3.06 -7.02 -6.77
N VAL A 53 -1.88 -7.47 -7.21
CA VAL A 53 -1.27 -8.72 -6.72
C VAL A 53 -1.02 -8.67 -5.22
N ASN A 54 -0.50 -7.55 -4.70
CA ASN A 54 -0.29 -7.37 -3.26
C ASN A 54 -1.61 -7.40 -2.48
N GLY A 55 -2.66 -6.76 -2.99
CA GLY A 55 -3.99 -6.77 -2.38
C GLY A 55 -4.63 -8.17 -2.38
N LEU A 56 -4.47 -8.94 -3.45
CA LEU A 56 -4.89 -10.34 -3.49
C LEU A 56 -4.11 -11.19 -2.48
N HIS A 57 -2.81 -10.94 -2.33
CA HIS A 57 -1.97 -11.62 -1.36
C HIS A 57 -2.38 -11.29 0.09
N LEU A 58 -2.74 -10.04 0.38
CA LEU A 58 -3.32 -9.61 1.65
C LEU A 58 -4.67 -10.27 1.93
N LEU A 59 -5.56 -10.37 0.92
CA LEU A 59 -6.84 -11.07 1.07
C LEU A 59 -6.62 -12.54 1.42
N TRP A 60 -5.72 -13.22 0.72
CA TRP A 60 -5.34 -14.60 1.02
C TRP A 60 -4.81 -14.73 2.46
N ALA A 61 -3.89 -13.86 2.87
CA ALA A 61 -3.36 -13.86 4.23
C ALA A 61 -4.45 -13.64 5.29
N SER A 62 -5.44 -12.79 5.00
CA SER A 62 -6.59 -12.55 5.89
C SER A 62 -7.51 -13.77 6.04
N ALA A 63 -7.52 -14.66 5.05
CA ALA A 63 -8.31 -15.89 5.04
C ALA A 63 -7.65 -17.03 5.83
N LEU A 64 -6.34 -16.92 6.11
CA LEU A 64 -5.65 -17.89 6.96
C LEU A 64 -6.26 -17.90 8.37
N LYS A 65 -6.34 -19.09 8.97
CA LYS A 65 -6.82 -19.23 10.36
C LYS A 65 -5.98 -18.38 11.32
N ALA A 66 -4.66 -18.51 11.20
CA ALA A 66 -3.65 -17.72 11.91
C ALA A 66 -2.52 -17.34 10.93
N PRO A 67 -2.49 -16.10 10.38
CA PRO A 67 -1.35 -15.64 9.59
C PRO A 67 -0.09 -15.60 10.46
N SER A 68 1.08 -15.84 9.88
CA SER A 68 2.34 -15.80 10.64
C SER A 68 2.80 -14.36 10.89
N ALA A 69 3.49 -14.11 12.00
CA ALA A 69 4.03 -12.78 12.31
C ALA A 69 5.00 -12.30 11.21
N ARG A 70 5.79 -13.20 10.62
CA ARG A 70 6.70 -12.88 9.51
C ARG A 70 5.95 -12.39 8.27
N LEU A 71 4.83 -13.03 7.95
CA LEU A 71 4.00 -12.65 6.81
C LEU A 71 3.36 -11.26 7.03
N VAL A 72 2.88 -10.98 8.25
CA VAL A 72 2.33 -9.66 8.59
C VAL A 72 3.41 -8.57 8.51
N MET A 73 4.61 -8.83 9.06
CA MET A 73 5.74 -7.90 8.97
C MET A 73 6.16 -7.62 7.52
N TYR A 74 6.09 -8.62 6.64
CA TYR A 74 6.34 -8.42 5.20
C TYR A 74 5.38 -7.40 4.59
N PHE A 75 4.07 -7.52 4.85
CA PHE A 75 3.09 -6.57 4.34
C PHE A 75 3.28 -5.17 4.92
N SER A 76 3.51 -5.06 6.24
CA SER A 76 3.72 -3.77 6.88
C SER A 76 4.99 -3.08 6.38
N ALA A 77 6.05 -3.83 6.06
CA ALA A 77 7.26 -3.28 5.44
C ALA A 77 6.96 -2.71 4.04
N GLY A 78 6.14 -3.41 3.25
CA GLY A 78 5.65 -2.91 1.96
C GLY A 78 4.85 -1.62 2.10
N ASP A 79 3.96 -1.53 3.08
CA ASP A 79 3.18 -0.31 3.38
C ASP A 79 4.09 0.87 3.74
N PHE A 80 5.08 0.67 4.61
CA PHE A 80 6.01 1.74 4.96
C PHE A 80 6.93 2.14 3.81
N LEU A 81 7.35 1.18 2.97
CA LEU A 81 8.09 1.48 1.76
C LEU A 81 7.24 2.33 0.80
N TRP A 82 5.96 2.01 0.65
CA TRP A 82 5.01 2.82 -0.12
C TRP A 82 4.91 4.25 0.40
N VAL A 83 4.72 4.42 1.71
CA VAL A 83 4.69 5.74 2.36
C VAL A 83 5.97 6.52 2.09
N LEU A 84 7.13 5.90 2.32
CA LEU A 84 8.43 6.56 2.16
C LEU A 84 8.65 7.01 0.70
N LEU A 85 8.44 6.11 -0.26
CA LEU A 85 8.66 6.43 -1.68
C LEU A 85 7.69 7.50 -2.17
N SER A 86 6.40 7.40 -1.80
CA SER A 86 5.39 8.39 -2.18
C SER A 86 5.69 9.78 -1.60
N ALA A 87 6.15 9.85 -0.36
CA ALA A 87 6.58 11.10 0.26
C ALA A 87 7.81 11.70 -0.42
N VAL A 88 8.82 10.88 -0.75
CA VAL A 88 10.02 11.34 -1.46
C VAL A 88 9.67 11.90 -2.84
N LEU A 89 8.83 11.20 -3.62
CA LEU A 89 8.39 11.66 -4.93
C LEU A 89 7.66 13.01 -4.84
N ALA A 90 6.73 13.15 -3.90
CA ALA A 90 5.98 14.39 -3.69
C ALA A 90 6.86 15.54 -3.17
N LEU A 91 7.80 15.28 -2.26
CA LEU A 91 8.70 16.32 -1.71
C LEU A 91 9.72 16.83 -2.72
N LEU A 92 10.20 15.94 -3.60
CA LEU A 92 11.14 16.30 -4.66
C LEU A 92 10.45 16.82 -5.93
N GLY A 93 9.12 16.80 -5.99
CA GLY A 93 8.36 17.17 -7.19
C GLY A 93 8.59 16.22 -8.37
N ILE A 94 9.02 14.99 -8.11
CA ILE A 94 9.31 13.98 -9.14
C ILE A 94 8.02 13.20 -9.38
N TRP A 95 7.44 13.32 -10.58
CA TRP A 95 6.20 12.66 -11.01
C TRP A 95 4.93 13.03 -10.21
N ILE A 96 5.06 13.82 -9.14
CA ILE A 96 3.98 14.30 -8.29
C ILE A 96 4.28 15.76 -7.96
N ASP A 97 3.65 16.70 -8.68
CA ASP A 97 3.91 18.14 -8.54
C ASP A 97 2.64 19.01 -8.46
N THR A 98 1.46 18.45 -8.78
CA THR A 98 0.22 19.23 -8.68
C THR A 98 -0.18 19.35 -7.21
N PRO A 99 -0.76 20.49 -6.77
CA PRO A 99 -1.21 20.63 -5.38
C PRO A 99 -2.21 19.54 -4.95
N MET A 100 -3.12 19.16 -5.86
CA MET A 100 -4.10 18.11 -5.60
C MET A 100 -3.48 16.71 -5.59
N GLY A 101 -2.50 16.45 -6.47
CA GLY A 101 -1.75 15.20 -6.52
C GLY A 101 -0.92 14.99 -5.26
N ILE A 102 -0.22 16.02 -4.79
CA ILE A 102 0.53 16.02 -3.54
C ILE A 102 -0.42 15.75 -2.36
N ALA A 103 -1.50 16.52 -2.23
CA ALA A 103 -2.45 16.34 -1.13
C ALA A 103 -3.05 14.93 -1.09
N ALA A 104 -3.51 14.41 -2.24
CA ALA A 104 -4.05 13.05 -2.35
C ALA A 104 -3.00 12.00 -1.99
N THR A 105 -1.77 12.14 -2.49
CA THR A 105 -0.65 11.22 -2.20
C THR A 105 -0.36 11.17 -0.71
N LEU A 106 -0.29 12.33 -0.04
CA LEU A 106 -0.03 12.40 1.40
C LEU A 106 -1.18 11.80 2.23
N VAL A 107 -2.43 12.04 1.85
CA VAL A 107 -3.59 11.43 2.53
C VAL A 107 -3.55 9.90 2.39
N VAL A 108 -3.30 9.39 1.19
CA VAL A 108 -3.18 7.95 0.96
C VAL A 108 -2.00 7.37 1.73
N ALA A 109 -0.86 8.04 1.75
CA ALA A 109 0.32 7.64 2.50
C ALA A 109 0.03 7.55 4.01
N LEU A 110 -0.70 8.52 4.58
CA LEU A 110 -1.13 8.47 5.98
C LEU A 110 -2.04 7.27 6.27
N ILE A 111 -3.02 7.00 5.40
CA ILE A 111 -3.94 5.87 5.55
C ILE A 111 -3.19 4.54 5.46
N VAL A 112 -2.33 4.37 4.46
CA VAL A 112 -1.52 3.15 4.26
C VAL A 112 -0.54 2.95 5.42
N GLY A 113 0.15 4.00 5.86
CA GLY A 113 1.04 3.96 7.02
C GLY A 113 0.30 3.59 8.31
N ALA A 114 -0.91 4.11 8.52
CA ALA A 114 -1.75 3.73 9.65
C ALA A 114 -2.16 2.25 9.59
N MET A 115 -2.48 1.72 8.41
CA MET A 115 -2.78 0.29 8.24
C MET A 115 -1.54 -0.58 8.52
N GLY A 116 -0.37 -0.20 8.04
CA GLY A 116 0.89 -0.89 8.35
C GLY A 116 1.20 -0.89 9.85
N ALA A 117 0.99 0.25 10.53
CA ALA A 117 1.13 0.34 11.99
C ALA A 117 0.11 -0.54 12.73
N LEU A 118 -1.15 -0.56 12.29
CA LEU A 118 -2.19 -1.41 12.88
C LEU A 118 -1.92 -2.90 12.66
N GLN A 119 -1.33 -3.30 11.53
CA GLN A 119 -0.89 -4.68 11.30
C GLN A 119 0.20 -5.08 12.30
N LEU A 120 1.20 -4.22 12.54
CA LEU A 120 2.25 -4.47 13.52
C LEU A 120 1.73 -4.49 14.96
N ALA A 121 0.81 -3.58 15.30
CA ALA A 121 0.21 -3.51 16.63
C ALA A 121 -0.64 -4.75 16.97
N ASN A 122 -1.11 -5.49 15.95
CA ASN A 122 -1.91 -6.69 16.10
C ASN A 122 -1.18 -7.93 15.59
N LEU A 123 0.16 -7.95 15.71
CA LEU A 123 0.93 -9.14 15.36
C LEU A 123 0.39 -10.35 16.12
N PRO A 124 0.25 -11.51 15.44
CA PRO A 124 -0.10 -12.73 16.13
C PRO A 124 1.02 -13.05 17.11
N GLU A 125 0.67 -13.35 18.36
CA GLU A 125 1.65 -13.75 19.38
C GLU A 125 2.56 -14.82 18.78
N ARG A 126 3.88 -14.64 18.93
CA ARG A 126 4.82 -15.71 18.60
C ARG A 126 4.34 -16.93 19.38
N ALA A 127 3.96 -18.00 18.68
CA ALA A 127 4.04 -19.33 19.27
C ALA A 127 5.46 -19.39 19.84
N SER A 128 5.55 -19.35 21.17
CA SER A 128 6.79 -19.32 21.93
C SER A 128 7.74 -20.32 21.30
N ALA A 129 8.99 -19.87 21.12
CA ALA A 129 10.09 -20.68 20.63
C ALA A 129 9.91 -22.13 21.09
N SER A 130 9.59 -23.03 20.16
CA SER A 130 9.63 -24.45 20.46
C SER A 130 11.09 -24.73 20.78
N SER A 131 11.35 -24.97 22.05
CA SER A 131 12.57 -25.53 22.57
C SER A 131 13.02 -26.70 21.67
N TYR A 132 14.16 -26.53 21.02
CA TYR A 132 15.00 -27.61 20.53
C TYR A 132 16.45 -27.23 20.82
#